data_AF-A0A519X7A1-F1
#
_entry.id   AF-A0A519X7A1-F1
#
_cell.length_a   1.000
_cell.length_b   1.000
_cell.length_c   1.000
_cell.angle_alpha   90.00
_cell.angle_beta   90.00
_cell.angle_gamma   90.00
#
_symmetry.space_group_name_H-M   'P 1'
#
loop_
_entity.id
_entity.type
_entity.pdbx_description
1 polymer ?
#
loop_
_entity_poly.entity_id
_entity_poly.type
_entity_poly.pdbx_seq_one_letter_code
_entity_poly.pdbx_strand_id
1 'polypeptide(L)'
;KGAVESEYKIKEETSDEAPAFEGSDLEIKIQQILHDYVRPAVEQDGGAISYKSFDEGVVTVELRGSCSGCPSSTITLKSGIQNLLQRMVPEVKEVVSESL
;
A
#
# COMPACT_ATOMS: atom_id res chain seq x y z
N LYS A 1 28.47 13.95 -10.41
CA LYS A 1 27.99 13.50 -9.08
C LYS A 1 26.69 12.75 -9.36
N GLY A 2 26.79 11.56 -9.96
CA GLY A 2 27.02 10.32 -9.24
C GLY A 2 25.63 9.73 -8.98
N ALA A 3 25.00 9.24 -10.05
CA ALA A 3 23.75 8.50 -10.00
C ALA A 3 24.01 7.24 -9.16
N VAL A 4 23.25 7.05 -8.09
CA VAL A 4 23.26 5.78 -7.37
C VAL A 4 22.19 4.91 -8.02
N GLU A 5 22.61 4.20 -9.06
CA GLU A 5 21.95 2.98 -9.49
C GLU A 5 22.19 1.95 -8.37
N SER A 6 21.11 1.50 -7.74
CA SER A 6 21.15 0.30 -6.89
C SER A 6 20.12 -0.67 -7.44
N GLU A 7 20.62 -1.44 -8.39
CA GLU A 7 19.99 -2.61 -8.96
C GLU A 7 19.90 -3.66 -7.85
N TYR A 8 18.73 -3.83 -7.26
CA TYR A 8 18.44 -4.99 -6.42
C TYR A 8 17.54 -5.93 -7.20
N LYS A 9 18.13 -7.07 -7.54
CA LYS A 9 17.55 -8.13 -8.35
C LYS A 9 16.65 -8.97 -7.44
N ILE A 10 15.34 -8.71 -7.41
CA ILE A 10 14.42 -9.69 -6.85
C ILE A 10 13.95 -10.64 -7.95
N LYS A 11 14.27 -11.90 -7.69
CA LYS A 11 14.07 -13.05 -8.55
C LYS A 11 12.58 -13.33 -8.68
N GLU A 12 12.15 -13.50 -9.91
CA GLU A 12 10.95 -14.27 -10.23
C GLU A 12 11.05 -15.70 -9.66
N GLU A 13 9.87 -16.25 -9.37
CA GLU A 13 9.54 -17.66 -9.13
C GLU A 13 9.48 -18.10 -7.66
N THR A 14 8.26 -18.31 -7.13
CA THR A 14 7.76 -19.65 -6.74
C THR A 14 6.23 -19.62 -6.61
N SER A 15 5.57 -20.55 -7.29
CA SER A 15 4.14 -20.83 -7.24
C SER A 15 3.65 -21.23 -5.84
N ASP A 16 2.63 -20.53 -5.32
CA ASP A 16 1.40 -21.07 -4.72
C ASP A 16 0.45 -19.90 -4.44
N GLU A 17 -0.49 -19.65 -5.36
CA GLU A 17 -1.65 -18.73 -5.29
C GLU A 17 -1.57 -17.44 -4.42
N ALA A 18 -0.43 -16.77 -4.42
CA ALA A 18 -0.29 -15.41 -3.90
C ALA A 18 -0.57 -14.41 -5.03
N PRO A 19 -1.26 -13.28 -4.78
CA PRO A 19 -1.44 -12.24 -5.78
C PRO A 19 -0.08 -11.83 -6.36
N ALA A 20 0.03 -11.87 -7.69
CA ALA A 20 1.22 -11.41 -8.41
C ALA A 20 1.34 -9.89 -8.21
N PHE A 21 2.10 -9.47 -7.20
CA PHE A 21 2.43 -8.08 -6.98
C PHE A 21 3.51 -7.67 -7.99
N GLU A 22 3.18 -6.69 -8.84
CA GLU A 22 4.10 -6.15 -9.84
C GLU A 22 4.70 -4.83 -9.33
N GLY A 23 5.95 -4.54 -9.70
CA GLY A 23 6.65 -3.31 -9.33
C GLY A 23 8.05 -3.54 -8.74
N SER A 24 8.62 -2.48 -8.18
CA SER A 24 9.88 -2.54 -7.43
C SER A 24 9.74 -3.28 -6.09
N ASP A 25 10.86 -3.64 -5.46
CA ASP A 25 10.88 -4.36 -4.18
C ASP A 25 10.08 -3.64 -3.08
N LEU A 26 10.13 -2.31 -3.09
CA LEU A 26 9.36 -1.47 -2.18
C LEU A 26 7.86 -1.58 -2.46
N GLU A 27 7.46 -1.51 -3.72
CA GLU A 27 6.06 -1.61 -4.12
C GLU A 27 5.48 -2.99 -3.78
N ILE A 28 6.23 -4.05 -4.06
CA ILE A 28 5.83 -5.42 -3.69
C ILE A 28 5.66 -5.53 -2.17
N LYS A 29 6.60 -4.98 -1.40
CA LYS A 29 6.52 -4.97 0.07
C LYS A 29 5.32 -4.16 0.57
N ILE A 30 5.05 -2.99 -0.01
CA ILE A 30 3.88 -2.18 0.33
C ILE A 30 2.59 -2.97 0.02
N GLN A 31 2.50 -3.56 -1.17
CA GLN A 31 1.35 -4.34 -1.58
C GLN A 31 1.10 -5.55 -0.66
N GLN A 32 2.15 -6.28 -0.26
CA GLN A 32 2.06 -7.35 0.74
C GLN A 32 1.51 -6.86 2.08
N ILE A 33 2.03 -5.75 2.60
CA ILE A 33 1.57 -5.20 3.89
C ILE A 33 0.10 -4.78 3.81
N LEU A 34 -0.27 -4.12 2.72
CA LEU A 34 -1.66 -3.75 2.47
C LEU A 34 -2.55 -5.00 2.41
N HIS A 35 -2.10 -6.05 1.74
CA HIS A 35 -2.84 -7.31 1.61
C HIS A 35 -3.03 -8.02 2.96
N ASP A 36 -1.97 -8.18 3.74
CA ASP A 36 -1.99 -9.03 4.94
C ASP A 36 -2.58 -8.33 6.17
N TYR A 37 -2.39 -7.01 6.28
CA TYR A 37 -2.77 -6.27 7.49
C TYR A 37 -3.93 -5.29 7.25
N VAL A 38 -3.93 -4.59 6.11
CA VAL A 38 -4.90 -3.51 5.89
C VAL A 38 -6.19 -4.04 5.28
N ARG A 39 -6.08 -4.89 4.24
CA ARG A 39 -7.22 -5.49 3.54
C ARG A 39 -8.24 -6.14 4.48
N PRO A 40 -7.86 -7.05 5.41
CA PRO A 40 -8.83 -7.65 6.31
C PRO A 40 -9.52 -6.62 7.20
N ALA A 41 -8.80 -5.61 7.69
CA ALA A 41 -9.38 -4.56 8.53
C ALA A 41 -10.38 -3.70 7.73
N VAL A 42 -10.08 -3.39 6.47
CA VAL A 42 -10.96 -2.60 5.59
C VAL A 42 -12.18 -3.41 5.14
N GLU A 43 -12.01 -4.70 4.82
CA GLU A 43 -13.11 -5.59 4.46
C GLU A 43 -14.06 -5.85 5.65
N GLN A 44 -13.54 -5.93 6.87
CA GLN A 44 -14.35 -6.00 8.09
C GLN A 44 -15.24 -4.76 8.28
N ASP A 45 -14.77 -3.59 7.86
CA ASP A 45 -15.53 -2.33 7.89
C ASP A 45 -16.51 -2.20 6.69
N GLY A 46 -16.57 -3.19 5.80
CA GLY A 46 -17.39 -3.19 4.59
C GLY A 46 -16.82 -2.34 3.46
N GLY A 47 -15.49 -2.15 3.45
CA GLY A 47 -14.75 -1.47 2.39
C GLY A 47 -13.91 -2.42 1.55
N ALA A 48 -13.16 -1.83 0.61
CA ALA A 48 -12.04 -2.49 -0.06
C ALA A 48 -10.90 -1.49 -0.26
N ILE A 49 -9.67 -2.00 -0.31
CA ILE A 49 -8.46 -1.21 -0.58
C ILE A 49 -7.68 -1.84 -1.72
N SER A 50 -7.17 -1.00 -2.62
CA SER A 50 -6.27 -1.40 -3.70
C SER A 50 -5.07 -0.47 -3.76
N TYR A 51 -3.88 -1.02 -3.97
CA TYR A 51 -2.69 -0.23 -4.29
C TYR A 51 -2.84 0.41 -5.69
N LYS A 52 -2.36 1.66 -5.84
CA LYS A 52 -2.35 2.37 -7.12
C LYS A 52 -0.94 2.66 -7.61
N SER A 53 -0.14 3.32 -6.80
CA SER A 53 1.19 3.77 -7.17
C SER A 53 2.00 4.16 -5.95
N PHE A 54 3.32 4.22 -6.11
CA PHE A 54 4.27 4.70 -5.13
C PHE A 54 5.28 5.60 -5.83
N ASP A 55 5.36 6.85 -5.40
CA ASP A 55 6.25 7.85 -6.00
C ASP A 55 6.82 8.79 -4.95
N GLU A 56 8.13 9.02 -4.96
CA GLU A 56 8.87 9.92 -4.04
C GLU A 56 8.58 9.74 -2.53
N GLY A 57 8.14 8.55 -2.11
CA GLY A 57 7.73 8.26 -0.73
C GLY A 57 6.24 8.47 -0.46
N VAL A 58 5.43 8.76 -1.48
CA VAL A 58 3.98 8.90 -1.40
C VAL A 58 3.33 7.65 -1.97
N VAL A 59 2.59 6.93 -1.13
CA VAL A 59 1.80 5.75 -1.55
C VAL A 59 0.39 6.19 -1.86
N THR A 60 -0.05 5.97 -3.10
CA THR A 60 -1.44 6.17 -3.50
C THR A 60 -2.19 4.85 -3.38
N VAL A 61 -3.32 4.87 -2.67
CA VAL A 61 -4.25 3.75 -2.55
C VAL A 61 -5.65 4.20 -2.98
N GLU A 62 -6.42 3.26 -3.50
CA GLU A 62 -7.83 3.45 -3.80
C GLU A 62 -8.65 2.79 -2.70
N LEU A 63 -9.56 3.56 -2.08
CA LEU A 63 -10.49 3.05 -1.08
C LEU A 63 -11.89 3.00 -1.68
N ARG A 64 -12.58 1.88 -1.50
CA ARG A 64 -13.97 1.66 -1.95
C ARG A 64 -14.87 1.21 -0.79
N GLY A 65 -16.18 1.33 -0.98
CA GLY A 65 -17.22 0.84 -0.05
C GLY A 65 -17.58 1.83 1.06
N SER A 66 -18.00 1.33 2.22
CA SER A 66 -18.45 2.14 3.36
C SER A 66 -17.40 3.15 3.82
N CYS A 67 -16.11 2.84 3.66
CA CYS A 67 -15.00 3.75 3.99
C CYS A 67 -14.86 4.94 3.03
N SER A 68 -15.49 4.94 1.84
CA SER A 68 -15.46 6.05 0.88
C SER A 68 -16.54 7.10 1.18
N GLY A 69 -17.62 6.71 1.89
CA GLY A 69 -18.81 7.55 2.09
C GLY A 69 -18.82 8.40 3.37
N CYS A 70 -17.96 8.11 4.35
CA CYS A 70 -17.90 8.83 5.63
C CYS A 70 -16.52 9.47 5.83
N PRO A 71 -16.39 10.82 5.68
CA PRO A 71 -15.09 11.49 5.70
C PRO A 71 -14.33 11.31 7.02
N SER A 72 -15.05 11.14 8.14
CA SER A 72 -14.44 10.89 9.46
C SER A 72 -13.74 9.52 9.53
N SER A 73 -14.33 8.49 8.91
CA SER A 73 -13.78 7.13 8.90
C SER A 73 -12.58 7.01 7.96
N THR A 74 -12.65 7.67 6.80
CA THR A 74 -11.54 7.67 5.82
C THR A 74 -10.28 8.29 6.41
N ILE A 75 -10.40 9.40 7.15
CA ILE A 75 -9.26 10.09 7.78
C ILE A 75 -8.56 9.18 8.81
N THR A 76 -9.37 8.52 9.66
CA THR A 76 -8.84 7.65 10.72
C THR A 76 -8.15 6.42 10.13
N LEU A 77 -8.79 5.77 9.16
CA LEU A 77 -8.25 4.61 8.47
C LEU A 77 -6.95 4.96 7.73
N LYS A 78 -6.95 6.03 6.94
CA LYS A 78 -5.76 6.56 6.23
C LYS A 78 -4.60 6.76 7.19
N SER A 79 -4.85 7.41 8.32
CA SER A 79 -3.81 7.68 9.33
C SER A 79 -3.24 6.38 9.93
N GLY A 80 -4.08 5.37 10.14
CA GLY A 80 -3.66 4.04 10.57
C GLY A 80 -2.77 3.34 9.55
N ILE A 81 -3.17 3.36 8.27
CA ILE A 81 -2.41 2.78 7.15
C ILE A 81 -1.05 3.47 7.01
N GLN A 82 -1.02 4.80 7.06
CA GLN A 82 0.21 5.57 6.99
C GLN A 82 1.16 5.22 8.13
N ASN A 83 0.67 5.15 9.37
CA ASN A 83 1.50 4.76 10.52
C ASN A 83 2.07 3.33 10.38
N LEU A 84 1.27 2.40 9.87
CA LEU A 84 1.71 1.03 9.64
C LEU A 84 2.81 0.98 8.57
N LEU A 85 2.57 1.62 7.42
CA LEU A 85 3.52 1.63 6.32
C LEU A 85 4.82 2.34 6.70
N GLN A 86 4.76 3.48 7.37
CA GLN A 86 5.96 4.19 7.86
C GLN A 86 6.82 3.35 8.81
N ARG A 87 6.20 2.49 9.64
CA ARG A 87 6.93 1.59 10.55
C ARG A 87 7.58 0.42 9.83
N MET A 88 6.91 -0.13 8.82
CA MET A 88 7.36 -1.33 8.10
C MET A 88 8.28 -0.99 6.92
N VAL A 89 8.08 0.19 6.34
CA VAL A 89 8.73 0.73 5.15
C VAL A 89 9.06 2.22 5.42
N PRO A 90 10.25 2.52 5.96
CA PRO A 90 10.63 3.90 6.31
C PRO A 90 10.79 4.83 5.10
N GLU A 91 10.78 4.29 3.89
CA GLU A 91 10.76 5.05 2.62
C GLU A 91 9.41 5.73 2.38
N VAL A 92 8.33 5.20 2.98
CA VAL A 92 7.01 5.81 2.91
C VAL A 92 6.98 7.03 3.83
N LYS A 93 6.71 8.20 3.25
CA LYS A 93 6.53 9.47 3.94
C LYS A 93 5.05 9.80 4.10
N GLU A 94 4.26 9.57 3.06
CA GLU A 94 2.85 9.92 3.03
C GLU A 94 2.04 8.81 2.36
N VAL A 95 0.77 8.70 2.76
CA VAL A 95 -0.23 7.88 2.07
C VAL A 95 -1.32 8.81 1.59
N VAL A 96 -1.76 8.65 0.35
CA VAL A 96 -2.89 9.36 -0.24
C VAL A 96 -3.94 8.32 -0.61
N SER A 97 -5.19 8.59 -0.23
CA SER A 97 -6.33 7.75 -0.57
C SER A 97 -7.21 8.46 -1.60
N GLU A 98 -7.42 7.84 -2.75
CA GLU A 98 -8.40 8.27 -3.73
C GLU A 98 -9.73 7.52 -3.50
N SER A 99 -10.82 8.27 -3.47
CA SER A 99 -12.19 7.78 -3.36
C SER A 99 -12.86 7.87 -4.73
N LEU A 100 -13.42 6.75 -5.19
CA LEU A 100 -14.37 6.71 -6.33
C LEU A 100 -15.81 6.67 -5.82
#